data_AF-A0AAU2PJZ6-F1
#
_entry.id   AF-A0AAU2PJZ6-F1
#
_cell.length_a   1.000
_cell.length_b   1.000
_cell.length_c   1.000
_cell.angle_alpha   90.00
_cell.angle_beta   90.00
_cell.angle_gamma   90.00
#
_symmetry.space_group_name_H-M   'P 1'
#
loop_
_entity.id
_entity.type
_entity.pdbx_description
1 polymer ?
#
loop_
_entity_poly.entity_id
_entity_poly.type
_entity_poly.pdbx_seq_one_letter_code
_entity_poly.pdbx_strand_id
1 'polypeptide(L)'
;MSPALRSSRPALLFATALLLSSCGIPETGVVETGEPATGIRPAQLLYFVSEGTLVAVHRQVVFGPVGVGTAVEAVLQGPDVTERRKGMTTELPRLTGNATVGTDGGRVTVELPSGTRRLTETALTQLICTAAGAGPDKTSTKVTVTVPDTWRTEGSSETCASAIGAATASLLN
;
A
#
# COMPACT_ATOMS: atom_id res chain seq x y z
N MET A 1 -13.28 -66.74 -58.38
CA MET A 1 -12.54 -66.83 -57.10
C MET A 1 -12.00 -65.45 -56.74
N SER A 2 -12.51 -64.85 -55.67
CA SER A 2 -11.97 -63.63 -55.05
C SER A 2 -12.08 -63.84 -53.53
N PRO A 3 -10.98 -63.77 -52.75
CA PRO A 3 -11.08 -63.96 -51.31
C PRO A 3 -11.63 -62.70 -50.65
N ALA A 4 -12.51 -62.94 -49.67
CA ALA A 4 -13.22 -61.95 -48.89
C ALA A 4 -12.27 -61.07 -48.05
N LEU A 5 -12.37 -59.74 -48.18
CA LEU A 5 -11.86 -58.82 -47.17
C LEU A 5 -12.79 -58.87 -45.96
N ARG A 6 -12.47 -59.78 -45.03
CA ARG A 6 -13.15 -59.88 -43.74
C ARG A 6 -12.74 -58.71 -42.86
N SER A 7 -13.75 -57.92 -42.48
CA SER A 7 -13.78 -56.84 -41.50
C SER A 7 -12.66 -56.88 -40.44
N SER A 8 -11.59 -56.09 -40.68
CA SER A 8 -10.58 -55.77 -39.66
C SER A 8 -10.93 -54.47 -38.92
N ARG A 9 -12.23 -54.30 -38.59
CA ARG A 9 -12.70 -53.19 -37.76
C ARG A 9 -12.45 -53.33 -36.25
N PRO A 10 -12.33 -54.53 -35.62
CA PRO A 10 -12.15 -54.60 -34.17
C PRO A 10 -10.71 -54.27 -33.74
N ALA A 11 -9.71 -54.53 -34.61
CA ALA A 11 -8.31 -54.31 -34.29
C ALA A 11 -7.94 -52.82 -34.19
N LEU A 12 -8.53 -51.98 -35.06
CA LEU A 12 -8.26 -50.54 -35.09
C LEU A 12 -8.90 -49.80 -33.89
N LEU A 13 -10.07 -50.27 -33.44
CA LEU A 13 -10.74 -49.74 -32.25
C LEU A 13 -10.01 -50.10 -30.95
N PHE A 14 -9.39 -51.28 -30.87
CA PHE A 14 -8.65 -51.70 -29.69
C PHE A 14 -7.33 -50.92 -29.52
N ALA A 15 -6.63 -50.63 -30.63
CA ALA A 15 -5.40 -49.85 -30.61
C ALA A 15 -5.61 -48.37 -30.21
N THR A 16 -6.74 -47.77 -30.60
CA THR A 16 -7.10 -46.40 -30.19
C THR A 16 -7.53 -46.35 -28.73
N ALA A 17 -8.25 -47.36 -28.21
CA ALA A 17 -8.64 -47.43 -26.81
C ALA A 17 -7.43 -47.54 -25.85
N LEU A 18 -6.38 -48.29 -26.23
CA LEU A 18 -5.16 -48.43 -25.41
C LEU A 18 -4.31 -47.15 -25.34
N LEU A 19 -4.33 -46.31 -26.39
CA LEU A 19 -3.62 -45.04 -26.39
C LEU A 19 -4.30 -43.97 -25.50
N LEU A 20 -5.59 -44.13 -25.18
CA LEU A 20 -6.30 -43.24 -24.26
C LEU A 20 -6.11 -43.61 -22.77
N SER A 21 -5.57 -44.79 -22.45
CA SER A 21 -5.47 -45.26 -21.06
C SER A 21 -4.09 -45.04 -20.41
N SER A 22 -3.15 -44.33 -21.04
CA SER A 22 -1.82 -44.08 -20.45
C SER A 22 -1.66 -42.69 -19.83
N CYS A 23 -2.44 -42.40 -18.80
CA CYS A 23 -1.95 -41.59 -17.68
C CYS A 23 -2.83 -41.86 -16.45
N GLY A 24 -2.71 -43.05 -15.88
CA GLY A 24 -3.18 -43.33 -14.52
C GLY A 24 -2.29 -42.58 -13.54
N ILE A 25 -2.53 -41.27 -13.37
CA ILE A 25 -1.91 -40.49 -12.30
C ILE A 25 -2.53 -41.02 -11.00
N PRO A 26 -1.74 -41.63 -10.09
CA PRO A 26 -2.27 -42.03 -8.79
C PRO A 26 -2.82 -40.79 -8.09
N GLU A 27 -3.99 -40.88 -7.46
CA GLU A 27 -4.45 -39.84 -6.56
C GLU A 27 -3.44 -39.73 -5.41
N THR A 28 -2.50 -38.80 -5.56
CA THR A 28 -1.65 -38.38 -4.45
C THR A 28 -2.61 -37.86 -3.40
N GLY A 29 -2.68 -38.54 -2.25
CA GLY A 29 -3.41 -38.03 -1.10
C GLY A 29 -3.00 -36.58 -0.85
N VAL A 30 -3.92 -35.77 -0.33
CA VAL A 30 -3.62 -34.40 0.07
C VAL A 30 -2.36 -34.41 0.94
N VAL A 31 -1.26 -33.92 0.38
CA VAL A 31 -0.08 -33.58 1.16
C VAL A 31 -0.44 -32.26 1.80
N GLU A 32 -0.74 -32.26 3.10
CA GLU A 32 -0.83 -31.05 3.91
C GLU A 32 0.52 -30.33 3.76
N THR A 33 0.62 -29.41 2.81
CA THR A 33 1.88 -28.84 2.30
C THR A 33 2.45 -27.79 3.28
N GLY A 34 2.22 -28.00 4.57
CA GLY A 34 2.52 -27.05 5.64
C GLY A 34 1.45 -25.97 5.78
N GLU A 35 1.54 -25.22 6.89
CA GLU A 35 0.78 -23.99 7.06
C GLU A 35 0.92 -23.08 5.82
N PRO A 36 -0.14 -22.32 5.47
CA PRO A 36 -0.05 -21.32 4.42
C PRO A 36 1.20 -20.47 4.63
N ALA A 37 1.90 -20.12 3.54
CA ALA A 37 2.97 -19.13 3.64
C ALA A 37 2.38 -17.89 4.34
N THR A 38 2.81 -17.65 5.58
CA THR A 38 2.52 -16.40 6.28
C THR A 38 3.32 -15.36 5.54
N GLY A 39 2.72 -14.78 4.50
CA GLY A 39 3.38 -13.87 3.59
C GLY A 39 3.96 -12.66 4.33
N ILE A 40 4.83 -11.93 3.64
CA ILE A 40 5.34 -10.65 4.11
C ILE A 40 4.13 -9.74 4.37
N ARG A 41 3.96 -9.31 5.62
CA ARG A 41 2.91 -8.35 5.97
C ARG A 41 3.23 -7.02 5.29
N PRO A 42 2.26 -6.43 4.57
CA PRO A 42 2.52 -5.18 3.89
C PRO A 42 2.66 -4.08 4.95
N ALA A 43 3.63 -3.19 4.73
CA ALA A 43 3.87 -2.05 5.60
C ALA A 43 3.68 -0.75 4.82
N GLN A 44 3.17 0.27 5.50
CA GLN A 44 3.07 1.62 4.97
C GLN A 44 4.04 2.55 5.69
N LEU A 45 4.61 3.49 4.95
CA LEU A 45 5.51 4.50 5.50
C LEU A 45 4.69 5.68 6.02
N LEU A 46 4.78 5.94 7.32
CA LEU A 46 4.15 7.07 7.99
C LEU A 46 5.23 7.99 8.55
N TYR A 47 4.97 9.29 8.54
CA TYR A 47 5.83 10.26 9.20
C TYR A 47 5.16 10.73 10.49
N PHE A 48 5.90 10.66 11.60
CA PHE A 48 5.49 11.15 12.92
C PHE A 48 6.53 12.11 13.46
N VAL A 49 6.23 12.74 14.60
CA VAL A 49 7.14 13.68 15.27
C VAL A 49 7.67 13.08 16.56
N SER A 50 8.98 13.11 16.75
CA SER A 50 9.66 12.71 17.99
C SER A 50 10.68 13.79 18.35
N GLU A 51 10.62 14.28 19.59
CA GLU A 51 11.50 15.36 20.08
C GLU A 51 11.54 16.58 19.13
N GLY A 52 10.38 16.92 18.56
CA GLY A 52 10.23 18.03 17.61
C GLY A 52 10.72 17.74 16.19
N THR A 53 11.25 16.55 15.90
CA THR A 53 11.76 16.17 14.57
C THR A 53 10.89 15.14 13.87
N LEU A 54 10.84 15.18 12.54
CA LEU A 54 10.14 14.17 11.75
C LEU A 54 10.91 12.85 11.73
N VAL A 55 10.18 11.76 11.97
CA VAL A 55 10.68 10.38 11.96
C VAL A 55 9.81 9.53 11.04
N ALA A 56 10.46 8.78 10.15
CA ALA A 56 9.80 7.85 9.25
C ALA A 56 9.60 6.49 9.91
N VAL A 57 8.38 5.96 9.87
CA VAL A 57 7.95 4.74 10.56
C VAL A 57 7.26 3.80 9.58
N HIS A 58 7.74 2.57 9.50
CA HIS A 58 7.05 1.51 8.75
C HIS A 58 6.01 0.86 9.65
N ARG A 59 4.73 1.18 9.43
CA ARG A 59 3.62 0.60 10.16
C ARG A 59 3.04 -0.59 9.40
N GLN A 60 2.95 -1.73 10.07
CA GLN A 60 2.35 -2.95 9.51
C GLN A 60 0.85 -2.79 9.34
N VAL A 61 0.33 -3.17 8.17
CA VAL A 61 -1.11 -3.16 7.89
C VAL A 61 -1.64 -4.57 8.11
N VAL A 62 -2.45 -4.74 9.16
CA VAL A 62 -2.97 -6.05 9.56
C VAL A 62 -4.14 -6.48 8.69
N PHE A 63 -4.97 -5.52 8.26
CA PHE A 63 -6.16 -5.75 7.45
C PHE A 63 -6.32 -4.64 6.42
N GLY A 64 -6.81 -5.01 5.23
CA GLY A 64 -7.13 -4.06 4.16
C GLY A 64 -5.98 -3.77 3.19
N PRO A 65 -6.27 -3.02 2.12
CA PRO A 65 -5.27 -2.64 1.13
C PRO A 65 -4.28 -1.62 1.69
N VAL A 66 -3.05 -1.64 1.16
CA VAL A 66 -2.09 -0.55 1.39
C VAL A 66 -2.20 0.46 0.26
N GLY A 67 -2.38 1.73 0.61
CA GLY A 67 -2.43 2.80 -0.37
C GLY A 67 -2.38 4.20 0.25
N VAL A 68 -2.49 5.22 -0.60
CA VAL A 68 -2.41 6.62 -0.20
C VAL A 68 -3.49 6.98 0.83
N GLY A 69 -4.74 6.59 0.57
CA GLY A 69 -5.86 6.87 1.47
C GLY A 69 -5.65 6.29 2.87
N THR A 70 -5.23 5.02 2.96
CA THR A 70 -5.02 4.35 4.26
C THR A 70 -3.83 4.91 5.02
N ALA A 71 -2.79 5.38 4.32
CA ALA A 71 -1.65 6.05 4.94
C ALA A 71 -2.03 7.44 5.48
N VAL A 72 -2.75 8.24 4.69
CA VAL A 72 -3.26 9.56 5.09
C VAL A 72 -4.19 9.42 6.30
N GLU A 73 -5.13 8.47 6.26
CA GLU A 73 -6.01 8.21 7.39
C GLU A 73 -5.21 7.81 8.64
N ALA A 74 -4.26 6.89 8.50
CA ALA A 74 -3.47 6.40 9.63
C ALA A 74 -2.60 7.49 10.29
N VAL A 75 -2.04 8.43 9.51
CA VAL A 75 -1.24 9.54 10.08
C VAL A 75 -2.13 10.61 10.73
N LEU A 76 -3.33 10.84 10.19
CA LEU A 76 -4.34 11.73 10.78
C LEU A 76 -4.90 11.16 12.09
N GLN A 77 -5.06 9.83 12.19
CA GLN A 77 -5.40 9.14 13.44
C GLN A 77 -4.28 9.26 14.49
N GLY A 78 -3.03 9.39 14.03
CA GLY A 78 -1.84 9.59 14.85
C GLY A 78 -1.11 8.28 15.20
N PRO A 79 -0.11 8.37 16.10
CA PRO A 79 0.70 7.23 16.51
C PRO A 79 -0.09 6.22 17.35
N ASP A 80 0.17 4.93 17.13
CA ASP A 80 -0.43 3.85 17.89
C ASP A 80 0.14 3.76 19.32
N VAL A 81 -0.32 2.80 20.13
CA VAL A 81 0.14 2.65 21.51
C VAL A 81 1.64 2.36 21.59
N THR A 82 2.19 1.57 20.67
CA THR A 82 3.60 1.18 20.66
C THR A 82 4.50 2.32 20.22
N GLU A 83 4.09 3.07 19.20
CA GLU A 83 4.78 4.25 18.71
C GLU A 83 4.74 5.39 19.74
N ARG A 84 3.60 5.62 20.40
CA ARG A 84 3.50 6.59 21.51
C ARG A 84 4.42 6.25 22.67
N ARG A 85 4.58 4.96 23.01
CA ARG A 85 5.56 4.52 24.02
C ARG A 85 7.00 4.80 23.61
N LYS A 86 7.28 4.96 22.31
CA LYS A 86 8.58 5.39 21.78
C LYS A 86 8.72 6.92 21.70
N GLY A 87 7.78 7.69 22.24
CA GLY A 87 7.80 9.15 22.23
C GLY A 87 7.28 9.79 20.95
N MET A 88 6.70 9.01 20.02
CA MET A 88 6.15 9.54 18.78
C MET A 88 4.82 10.25 19.02
N THR A 89 4.64 11.36 18.32
CA THR A 89 3.47 12.27 18.35
C THR A 89 3.05 12.64 16.93
N THR A 90 1.97 13.40 16.78
CA THR A 90 1.51 13.95 15.51
C THR A 90 1.27 15.44 15.67
N GLU A 91 1.74 16.24 14.71
CA GLU A 91 1.45 17.68 14.64
C GLU A 91 0.15 17.96 13.85
N LEU A 92 -0.49 16.91 13.31
CA LEU A 92 -1.72 17.04 12.57
C LEU A 92 -2.91 17.33 13.50
N PRO A 93 -3.80 18.25 13.12
CA PRO A 93 -4.99 18.54 13.90
C PRO A 93 -5.94 17.35 13.87
N ARG A 94 -6.74 17.24 14.93
CA ARG A 94 -7.94 16.39 14.90
C ARG A 94 -8.94 17.04 13.95
N LEU A 95 -9.27 16.34 12.88
CA LEU A 95 -10.23 16.80 11.89
C LEU A 95 -11.67 16.60 12.41
N THR A 96 -12.57 17.49 11.98
CA THR A 96 -14.02 17.40 12.26
C THR A 96 -14.77 16.51 11.26
N GLY A 97 -14.07 16.00 10.25
CA GLY A 97 -14.59 15.11 9.21
C GLY A 97 -13.46 14.34 8.54
N ASN A 98 -13.80 13.60 7.49
CA ASN A 98 -12.83 12.77 6.77
C ASN A 98 -12.07 13.59 5.73
N ALA A 99 -10.79 13.28 5.55
CA ALA A 99 -10.04 13.76 4.41
C ALA A 99 -10.42 12.94 3.16
N THR A 100 -10.57 13.62 2.03
CA THR A 100 -10.73 12.97 0.72
C THR A 100 -9.38 12.88 0.04
N VAL A 101 -9.05 11.71 -0.50
CA VAL A 101 -7.76 11.46 -1.15
C VAL A 101 -7.98 11.04 -2.59
N GLY A 102 -7.29 11.70 -3.52
CA GLY A 102 -7.26 11.37 -4.93
C GLY A 102 -5.85 11.07 -5.41
N THR A 103 -5.74 10.24 -6.45
CA THR A 103 -4.48 9.96 -7.14
C THR A 103 -4.71 10.07 -8.64
N ASP A 104 -3.88 10.83 -9.33
CA ASP A 104 -3.93 11.01 -10.79
C ASP A 104 -2.51 11.16 -11.36
N GLY A 105 -2.11 10.27 -12.26
CA GLY A 105 -0.88 10.42 -13.06
C GLY A 105 0.40 10.75 -12.27
N GLY A 106 0.60 10.15 -11.08
CA GLY A 106 1.76 10.42 -10.20
C GLY A 106 1.59 11.61 -9.25
N ARG A 107 0.41 12.22 -9.23
CA ARG A 107 0.02 13.25 -8.26
C ARG A 107 -0.96 12.68 -7.25
N VAL A 108 -0.83 13.16 -6.02
CA VAL A 108 -1.76 12.88 -4.93
C VAL A 108 -2.42 14.18 -4.51
N THR A 109 -3.74 14.16 -4.39
CA THR A 109 -4.50 15.25 -3.77
C THR A 109 -5.03 14.80 -2.42
N VAL A 110 -4.85 15.63 -1.41
CA VAL A 110 -5.43 15.45 -0.08
C VAL A 110 -6.29 16.67 0.22
N GLU A 111 -7.59 16.46 0.27
CA GLU A 111 -8.56 17.48 0.63
C GLU A 111 -8.97 17.27 2.08
N LEU A 112 -8.65 18.24 2.93
CA LEU A 112 -9.03 18.25 4.33
C LEU A 112 -10.41 18.92 4.49
N PRO A 113 -11.18 18.56 5.53
CA PRO A 113 -12.49 19.15 5.79
C PRO A 113 -12.46 20.68 5.85
N SER A 114 -13.55 21.29 5.38
CA SER A 114 -13.78 22.73 5.54
C SER A 114 -13.65 23.15 7.01
N GLY A 115 -13.04 24.32 7.25
CA GLY A 115 -12.77 24.83 8.60
C GLY A 115 -11.47 24.31 9.22
N THR A 116 -10.73 23.42 8.54
CA THR A 116 -9.37 23.05 8.96
C THR A 116 -8.45 24.26 8.84
N ARG A 117 -7.92 24.71 9.98
CA ARG A 117 -6.94 25.81 10.03
C ARG A 117 -5.70 25.46 9.22
N ARG A 118 -4.96 26.48 8.80
CA ARG A 118 -3.70 26.28 8.09
C ARG A 118 -2.75 25.46 8.94
N LEU A 119 -2.21 24.39 8.34
CA LEU A 119 -1.26 23.51 9.01
C LEU A 119 0.07 24.22 9.27
N THR A 120 0.74 23.86 10.35
CA THR A 120 2.14 24.25 10.58
C THR A 120 3.03 23.60 9.51
N GLU A 121 4.24 24.11 9.33
CA GLU A 121 5.19 23.55 8.37
C GLU A 121 5.50 22.08 8.67
N THR A 122 5.71 21.73 9.95
CA THR A 122 5.94 20.36 10.39
C THR A 122 4.74 19.46 10.12
N ALA A 123 3.53 19.90 10.47
CA ALA A 123 2.30 19.14 10.22
C ALA A 123 2.07 18.91 8.71
N LEU A 124 2.28 19.95 7.90
CA LEU A 124 2.14 19.85 6.46
C LEU A 124 3.18 18.89 5.86
N THR A 125 4.44 18.98 6.30
CA THR A 125 5.52 18.07 5.86
C THR A 125 5.23 16.62 6.30
N GLN A 126 4.71 16.43 7.51
CA GLN A 126 4.28 15.14 8.01
C GLN A 126 3.22 14.49 7.09
N LEU A 127 2.20 15.27 6.70
CA LEU A 127 1.13 14.79 5.81
C LEU A 127 1.64 14.55 4.39
N ILE A 128 2.38 15.50 3.82
CA ILE A 128 2.92 15.41 2.46
C ILE A 128 3.83 14.19 2.32
N CYS A 129 4.76 13.99 3.26
CA CYS A 129 5.71 12.89 3.17
C CYS A 129 5.06 11.53 3.40
N THR A 130 4.04 11.46 4.24
CA THR A 130 3.22 10.26 4.36
C THR A 130 2.47 9.95 3.06
N ALA A 131 1.79 10.95 2.48
CA ALA A 131 1.03 10.78 1.25
C ALA A 131 1.94 10.42 0.06
N ALA A 132 3.08 11.10 -0.09
CA ALA A 132 4.06 10.82 -1.13
C ALA A 132 4.71 9.43 -0.97
N GLY A 133 5.07 9.07 0.26
CA GLY A 133 5.59 7.74 0.61
C GLY A 133 4.56 6.60 0.40
N ALA A 134 3.28 6.93 0.29
CA ALA A 134 2.20 6.00 -0.07
C ALA A 134 1.81 6.07 -1.56
N GLY A 135 2.28 7.08 -2.30
CA GLY A 135 2.01 7.31 -3.72
C GLY A 135 2.52 6.21 -4.66
N PRO A 136 2.08 6.23 -5.94
CA PRO A 136 2.47 5.23 -6.93
C PRO A 136 3.98 5.26 -7.22
N ASP A 137 4.59 6.45 -7.24
CA ASP A 137 6.03 6.64 -7.47
C ASP A 137 6.70 7.27 -6.25
N LYS A 138 7.36 6.45 -5.43
CA LYS A 138 7.93 6.88 -4.13
C LYS A 138 9.00 7.98 -4.25
N THR A 139 9.54 8.21 -5.44
CA THR A 139 10.67 9.11 -5.68
C THR A 139 10.25 10.45 -6.28
N SER A 140 9.11 10.56 -6.97
CA SER A 140 8.69 11.79 -7.67
C SER A 140 7.20 12.11 -7.49
N THR A 141 6.54 11.56 -6.46
CA THR A 141 5.12 11.86 -6.21
C THR A 141 4.97 13.31 -5.75
N LYS A 142 4.18 14.10 -6.51
CA LYS A 142 3.74 15.44 -6.10
C LYS A 142 2.48 15.32 -5.25
N VAL A 143 2.42 16.07 -4.16
CA VAL A 143 1.27 16.08 -3.26
C VAL A 143 0.70 17.48 -3.18
N THR A 144 -0.62 17.60 -3.33
CA THR A 144 -1.35 18.85 -3.12
C THR A 144 -2.29 18.68 -1.95
N VAL A 145 -2.09 19.47 -0.89
CA VAL A 145 -2.95 19.51 0.29
C VAL A 145 -3.84 20.74 0.21
N THR A 146 -5.13 20.54 0.37
CA THR A 146 -6.13 21.62 0.20
C THR A 146 -7.17 21.60 1.30
N VAL A 147 -7.72 22.77 1.58
CA VAL A 147 -9.02 22.93 2.24
C VAL A 147 -9.88 23.72 1.25
N PRO A 148 -11.07 23.22 0.87
CA PRO A 148 -11.94 23.90 -0.09
C PRO A 148 -12.12 25.37 0.24
N ASP A 149 -12.00 26.21 -0.78
CA ASP A 149 -12.20 27.68 -0.74
C ASP A 149 -11.39 28.43 0.33
N THR A 150 -10.36 27.80 0.91
CA THR A 150 -9.63 28.38 2.06
C THR A 150 -8.13 28.49 1.76
N TRP A 151 -7.44 27.36 1.57
CA TRP A 151 -6.01 27.35 1.33
C TRP A 151 -5.57 26.09 0.58
N ARG A 152 -4.43 26.23 -0.12
CA ARG A 152 -3.76 25.12 -0.80
C ARG A 152 -2.25 25.20 -0.61
N THR A 153 -1.60 24.05 -0.50
CA THR A 153 -0.15 23.95 -0.51
C THR A 153 0.29 22.71 -1.29
N GLU A 154 1.42 22.81 -1.98
CA GLU A 154 2.02 21.72 -2.75
C GLU A 154 3.35 21.30 -2.13
N GLY A 155 3.70 20.02 -2.28
CA GLY A 155 5.01 19.48 -1.94
C GLY A 155 5.31 18.20 -2.71
N SER A 156 6.42 17.54 -2.39
CA SER A 156 6.95 16.41 -3.15
C SER A 156 7.69 15.42 -2.26
N SER A 157 7.79 14.16 -2.68
CA SER A 157 8.64 13.14 -2.05
C SER A 157 10.12 13.54 -1.97
N GLU A 158 10.60 14.38 -2.89
CA GLU A 158 12.02 14.75 -3.00
C GLU A 158 12.57 15.43 -1.73
N THR A 159 11.72 16.18 -1.02
CA THR A 159 12.11 16.89 0.20
C THR A 159 11.96 16.06 1.47
N CYS A 160 11.38 14.86 1.37
CA CYS A 160 11.00 14.07 2.54
C CYS A 160 12.16 13.37 3.23
N ALA A 161 13.20 13.01 2.49
CA ALA A 161 14.43 12.49 3.09
C ALA A 161 15.14 13.59 3.92
N SER A 162 15.19 14.81 3.38
CA SER A 162 15.78 15.97 4.05
C SER A 162 14.99 16.46 5.26
N ALA A 163 13.68 16.18 5.31
CA ALA A 163 12.82 16.55 6.44
C ALA A 163 13.11 15.74 7.71
N ILE A 164 13.73 14.56 7.60
CA ILE A 164 14.09 13.72 8.73
C ILE A 164 15.24 14.41 9.49
N GLY A 165 14.94 14.95 10.68
CA GLY A 165 15.91 15.67 11.52
C GLY A 165 16.06 17.18 11.27
N ALA A 166 15.33 17.78 10.31
CA ALA A 166 15.49 19.20 9.96
C ALA A 166 14.68 20.18 10.82
N ALA A 167 13.65 19.72 11.54
CA ALA A 167 12.70 20.59 12.26
C ALA A 167 13.31 21.38 13.43
N THR A 168 14.58 21.17 13.78
CA THR A 168 15.32 21.97 14.77
C THR A 168 16.04 23.19 14.18
N ALA A 169 16.19 23.29 12.85
CA ALA A 169 16.97 24.36 12.23
C ALA A 169 16.22 25.70 12.07
N SER A 170 14.88 25.70 12.00
CA SER A 170 14.08 26.91 11.73
C SER A 170 13.75 27.78 12.95
N LEU A 171 14.18 27.40 14.17
CA LEU A 171 13.92 28.18 15.40
C LEU A 171 15.07 29.10 15.83
N LEU A 172 16.08 29.31 14.97
CA LEU A 172 17.28 30.10 15.27
C LEU A 172 17.50 31.32 14.36
N ASN A 173 16.48 31.81 13.64
CA ASN A 173 16.60 33.06 12.86
C ASN A 173 15.46 34.04 13.12
#